data_AF-A0A0F8B8I8-F1
#
_entry.id   AF-A0A0F8B8I8-F1
#
_cell.length_a   1.000
_cell.length_b   1.000
_cell.length_c   1.000
_cell.angle_alpha   90.00
_cell.angle_beta   90.00
_cell.angle_gamma   90.00
#
_symmetry.space_group_name_H-M   'P 1'
#
loop_
_entity.id
_entity.type
_entity.pdbx_description
1 polymer ?
#
loop_
_entity_poly.entity_id
_entity_poly.type
_entity_poly.pdbx_seq_one_letter_code
_entity_poly.pdbx_strand_id
1 'polypeptide(L)'
;MAAAVRAGDTGSFGWFLSLGATPEAVAVLNDQPVIFTVLLIVLNVLIFQGGILWYIHHATMKPEQRKAKAEKKAKKKSAPAKK
;
A
#
# COMPACT_ATOMS: atom_id res chain seq x y z
N MET A 1 35.92 -18.05 5.36
CA MET A 1 36.24 -16.68 4.94
C MET A 1 34.94 -15.91 4.84
N ALA A 2 34.60 -15.14 5.88
CA ALA A 2 33.41 -14.31 5.92
C ALA A 2 33.79 -12.93 5.33
N ALA A 3 33.45 -12.72 4.06
CA ALA A 3 33.52 -11.40 3.47
C ALA A 3 32.31 -10.62 4.01
N ALA A 4 32.56 -9.72 4.95
CA ALA A 4 31.62 -8.67 5.30
C ALA A 4 31.45 -7.76 4.08
N VAL A 5 30.50 -8.11 3.21
CA VAL A 5 29.99 -7.23 2.17
C VAL A 5 29.51 -5.97 2.87
N ARG A 6 30.25 -4.87 2.71
CA ARG A 6 29.83 -3.57 3.24
C ARG A 6 28.52 -3.20 2.55
N ALA A 7 27.58 -2.65 3.29
CA ALA A 7 26.29 -2.17 2.79
C ALA A 7 26.37 -1.08 1.69
N GLY A 8 27.57 -0.73 1.21
CA GLY A 8 27.81 0.11 0.04
C GLY A 8 28.03 -0.67 -1.27
N ASP A 9 28.24 -1.99 -1.22
CA ASP A 9 28.67 -2.78 -2.40
C ASP A 9 27.52 -3.57 -3.07
N THR A 10 26.27 -3.46 -2.59
CA THR A 10 25.11 -4.25 -3.06
C THR A 10 24.20 -3.50 -4.03
N GLY A 11 24.71 -2.49 -4.75
CA GLY A 11 23.98 -1.79 -5.81
C GLY A 11 22.85 -0.88 -5.32
N SER A 12 22.01 -0.40 -6.25
CA SER A 12 20.95 0.60 -5.98
C SER A 12 19.88 0.10 -5.00
N PHE A 13 19.71 -1.21 -4.86
CA PHE A 13 18.74 -1.83 -3.95
C PHE A 13 19.36 -2.32 -2.63
N GLY A 14 20.62 -2.01 -2.32
CA GLY A 14 21.30 -2.47 -1.09
C GLY A 14 20.59 -2.11 0.22
N TRP A 15 19.81 -1.02 0.22
CA TRP A 15 19.01 -0.61 1.37
C TRP A 15 17.80 -1.52 1.65
N PHE A 16 17.37 -2.37 0.71
CA PHE A 16 16.31 -3.36 0.96
C PHE A 16 16.72 -4.38 2.03
N LEU A 17 18.01 -4.61 2.24
CA LEU A 17 18.52 -5.45 3.32
C LEU A 17 18.13 -4.90 4.71
N SER A 18 18.05 -3.58 4.88
CA SER A 18 17.63 -2.97 6.15
C SER A 18 16.12 -3.08 6.39
N LEU A 19 15.34 -3.26 5.32
CA LEU A 19 13.91 -3.59 5.38
C LEU A 19 13.64 -5.09 5.58
N GLY A 20 14.68 -5.92 5.67
CA GLY A 20 14.56 -7.36 5.86
C GLY A 20 14.46 -8.18 4.58
N ALA A 21 14.82 -7.63 3.42
CA ALA A 21 14.95 -8.41 2.20
C ALA A 21 16.15 -9.36 2.28
N THR A 22 16.04 -10.53 1.66
CA THR A 22 17.16 -11.47 1.58
C THR A 22 18.21 -10.98 0.57
N PRO A 23 19.50 -11.31 0.74
CA PRO A 23 20.55 -10.93 -0.20
C PRO A 23 20.28 -11.37 -1.64
N GLU A 24 19.64 -12.52 -1.84
CA GLU A 24 19.26 -13.04 -3.15
C GLU A 24 18.17 -12.18 -3.79
N ALA A 25 17.18 -11.75 -3.00
CA ALA A 25 16.14 -10.85 -3.48
C ALA A 25 16.73 -9.50 -3.92
N VAL A 26 17.71 -8.98 -3.16
CA VAL A 26 18.41 -7.74 -3.52
C VAL A 26 19.27 -7.92 -4.77
N ALA A 27 19.94 -9.06 -4.95
CA ALA A 27 20.68 -9.36 -6.17
C ALA A 27 19.75 -9.40 -7.40
N VAL A 28 18.61 -10.10 -7.32
CA VAL A 28 17.62 -10.17 -8.42
C VAL A 28 17.05 -8.79 -8.74
N LEU A 29 16.77 -7.95 -7.73
CA LEU A 29 16.28 -6.58 -7.97
C LEU A 29 17.33 -5.72 -8.68
N ASN A 30 18.61 -5.88 -8.36
CA ASN A 30 19.69 -5.18 -9.05
C ASN A 30 19.91 -5.71 -10.48
N ASP A 31 19.80 -7.02 -10.69
CA ASP A 31 19.94 -7.64 -12.01
C ASP A 31 18.76 -7.29 -12.93
N GLN A 32 17.56 -7.15 -12.35
CA GLN A 32 16.31 -6.94 -13.08
C GLN A 32 15.50 -5.78 -12.48
N PRO A 33 15.96 -4.53 -12.62
CA PRO A 33 15.29 -3.37 -12.05
C PRO A 33 13.86 -3.17 -12.56
N VAL A 34 13.56 -3.69 -13.76
CA VAL A 34 12.21 -3.64 -14.35
C VAL A 34 11.16 -4.38 -13.50
N ILE A 35 11.54 -5.47 -12.81
CA ILE A 35 10.61 -6.22 -11.95
C ILE A 35 10.11 -5.35 -10.80
N PHE A 36 11.01 -4.55 -10.22
CA PHE A 36 10.66 -3.60 -9.18
C PHE A 36 9.69 -2.51 -9.70
N THR A 37 9.97 -1.96 -10.88
CA THR A 37 9.09 -0.96 -11.49
C THR A 37 7.70 -1.53 -11.80
N VAL A 38 7.63 -2.75 -12.34
CA VAL A 38 6.36 -3.44 -12.60
C VAL A 38 5.58 -3.67 -11.31
N LEU A 39 6.24 -4.11 -10.23
CA LEU A 39 5.61 -4.26 -8.93
C LEU A 39 4.97 -2.95 -8.45
N LEU A 40 5.69 -1.83 -8.56
CA LEU A 40 5.15 -0.51 -8.20
C LEU A 40 3.96 -0.12 -9.08
N ILE A 41 4.01 -0.36 -10.39
CA ILE A 41 2.91 -0.06 -11.31
C ILE A 41 1.66 -0.87 -10.91
N VAL A 42 1.81 -2.18 -10.68
CA VAL A 42 0.70 -3.04 -10.28
C VAL A 42 0.08 -2.59 -8.95
N LEU A 43 0.92 -2.25 -7.96
CA LEU A 43 0.46 -1.73 -6.67
C LEU A 43 -0.36 -0.44 -6.84
N ASN A 44 0.14 0.49 -7.68
CA ASN A 44 -0.57 1.72 -7.99
C ASN A 44 -1.90 1.42 -8.69
N VAL A 45 -1.92 0.57 -9.71
CA VAL A 45 -3.15 0.19 -10.43
C VAL A 45 -4.18 -0.40 -9.47
N LEU A 46 -3.78 -1.28 -8.54
CA LEU A 46 -4.67 -1.82 -7.51
C LEU A 46 -5.24 -0.75 -6.57
N ILE A 47 -4.42 0.21 -6.15
CA ILE A 47 -4.86 1.34 -5.30
C ILE A 47 -5.86 2.22 -6.07
N PHE A 48 -5.54 2.58 -7.31
CA PHE A 48 -6.43 3.36 -8.18
C PHE A 48 -7.73 2.61 -8.45
N GLN A 49 -7.67 1.31 -8.74
CA GLN A 49 -8.83 0.47 -8.95
C GLN A 49 -9.72 0.43 -7.70
N GLY A 50 -9.13 0.19 -6.51
CA GLY A 50 -9.86 0.24 -5.24
C GLY A 50 -10.53 1.61 -5.00
N GLY A 51 -9.84 2.71 -5.31
CA GLY A 51 -10.38 4.07 -5.23
C GLY A 51 -11.54 4.31 -6.19
N ILE A 52 -11.43 3.88 -7.45
CA ILE A 52 -12.49 4.00 -8.46
C ILE A 52 -13.71 3.16 -8.05
N LEU A 53 -13.50 1.92 -7.60
CA LEU A 53 -14.59 1.08 -7.09
C LEU A 53 -15.28 1.72 -5.89
N TRP A 54 -14.52 2.32 -4.96
CA TRP A 54 -15.09 3.04 -3.82
C TRP A 54 -15.91 4.26 -4.26
N TYR A 55 -15.41 5.02 -5.23
CA TYR A 55 -16.12 6.17 -5.79
C TYR A 55 -17.42 5.75 -6.48
N ILE A 56 -17.38 4.74 -7.34
CA ILE A 56 -18.58 4.21 -8.02
C ILE A 56 -19.56 3.68 -6.99
N HIS A 57 -19.09 2.92 -5.99
CA HIS A 57 -19.94 2.43 -4.89
C HIS A 57 -20.62 3.59 -4.14
N HIS A 58 -19.91 4.68 -3.87
CA HIS A 58 -20.49 5.85 -3.22
C HIS A 58 -21.47 6.63 -4.14
N ALA A 59 -21.16 6.75 -5.43
CA ALA A 59 -21.98 7.47 -6.41
C ALA A 59 -23.29 6.72 -6.75
N THR A 60 -23.23 5.39 -6.81
CA THR A 60 -24.38 4.52 -7.13
C THR A 60 -25.27 4.21 -5.92
N MET A 61 -24.85 4.55 -4.70
CA MET A 61 -25.70 4.45 -3.52
C MET A 61 -26.94 5.33 -3.66
N LYS A 62 -28.12 4.70 -3.56
CA LYS A 62 -29.41 5.40 -3.60
C LYS A 62 -29.42 6.55 -2.57
N PRO A 63 -30.03 7.71 -2.88
CA PRO A 63 -30.04 8.88 -2.00
C PRO A 63 -30.59 8.56 -0.59
N GLU A 64 -31.53 7.62 -0.47
CA GLU A 64 -32.04 7.13 0.83
C GLU A 64 -30.96 6.43 1.68
N GLN A 65 -30.08 5.64 1.06
CA GLN A 65 -28.98 4.94 1.76
C GLN A 65 -27.89 5.92 2.21
N ARG A 66 -27.70 7.02 1.48
CA ARG A 66 -26.78 8.10 1.85
C ARG A 66 -27.26 8.86 3.09
N LYS A 67 -28.56 9.19 3.17
CA LYS A 67 -29.18 9.84 4.35
C LYS A 67 -29.12 8.93 5.58
N ALA A 68 -29.46 7.65 5.45
CA ALA A 68 -29.38 6.70 6.56
C ALA A 68 -27.94 6.48 7.08
N LYS A 69 -26.92 6.48 6.19
CA LYS A 69 -25.51 6.44 6.60
C LYS A 69 -25.05 7.75 7.27
N ALA A 70 -25.56 8.90 6.82
CA ALA A 70 -25.27 10.19 7.42
C ALA A 70 -25.87 10.30 8.84
N GLU A 71 -27.13 9.91 9.03
CA GLU A 71 -27.77 9.87 10.36
C GLU A 71 -27.10 8.88 11.30
N LYS A 72 -26.70 7.69 10.81
CA LYS A 72 -25.94 6.73 11.63
C LYS A 72 -24.56 7.28 12.02
N LYS A 73 -23.86 7.98 11.12
CA LYS A 73 -22.59 8.65 11.44
C LYS A 73 -22.78 9.82 12.42
N ALA A 74 -23.86 10.59 12.29
CA ALA A 74 -24.21 11.66 13.21
C ALA A 74 -24.52 11.13 14.62
N LYS A 75 -25.37 10.09 14.73
CA LYS A 75 -25.66 9.41 16.01
C LYS A 75 -24.42 8.77 16.65
N LYS A 76 -23.47 8.27 15.84
CA LYS A 76 -22.22 7.68 16.35
C LYS A 76 -21.20 8.75 16.79
N LYS A 77 -21.21 9.95 16.20
CA LYS A 77 -20.43 11.11 16.66
C LYS A 77 -21.03 11.80 17.89
N SER A 78 -22.36 11.72 18.07
CA SER A 78 -23.06 12.29 19.23
C SER A 78 -23.24 11.29 20.39
N ALA A 79 -22.81 10.03 20.23
CA ALA A 79 -22.78 9.08 21.34
C ALA A 79 -21.67 9.51 22.31
N PRO A 80 -22.00 9.90 23.55
CA PRO A 80 -21.01 10.34 24.51
C PRO A 80 -20.05 9.20 24.78
N ALA A 81 -18.74 9.51 24.85
CA ALA A 81 -17.74 8.62 25.39
C ALA A 81 -18.24 8.12 26.75
N LYS A 82 -18.63 6.86 26.82
CA LYS A 82 -18.92 6.20 28.09
C LYS A 82 -17.57 6.11 28.82
N LYS A 83 -17.41 6.98 29.82
CA LYS A 83 -16.40 6.87 30.89
C LYS A 83 -16.53 5.53 31.60
#